data_AF-A0A535DX61-F1
#
_entry.id   AF-A0A535DX61-F1
#
_cell.length_a   1.000
_cell.length_b   1.000
_cell.length_c   1.000
_cell.angle_alpha   90.00
_cell.angle_beta   90.00
_cell.angle_gamma   90.00
#
_symmetry.space_group_name_H-M   'P 1'
#
loop_
_entity.id
_entity.type
_entity.pdbx_description
1 polymer ?
#
loop_
_entity_poly.entity_id
_entity_poly.type
_entity_poly.pdbx_seq_one_letter_code
_entity_poly.pdbx_strand_id
1 'polypeptide(L)'
;MGGLARTVEHNGYRFDIGGHRFFSKNQEIEDLWTEVMQDEMLTRGRLSRIYYRGRFYAYPIKAFNALWNLGPVEAVRCLVSYAYAKVRPIKNPRSLEDWVRNQFGWRLYS
;
A
#
# COMPACT_ATOMS: atom_id res chain seq x y z
N MET A 1 6.19 6.99 -27.31
CA MET A 1 4.83 7.26 -26.80
C MET A 1 4.67 6.59 -25.42
N GLY A 2 3.77 7.05 -24.55
CA GLY A 2 3.45 6.39 -23.26
C GLY A 2 3.84 7.12 -21.96
N GLY A 3 4.72 8.14 -22.01
CA GLY A 3 5.07 8.93 -20.82
C GLY A 3 5.61 8.08 -19.66
N LEU A 4 5.04 8.24 -18.45
CA LEU A 4 5.37 7.42 -17.27
C LEU A 4 4.83 5.98 -17.35
N ALA A 5 3.86 5.72 -18.22
CA ALA A 5 3.26 4.39 -18.42
C ALA A 5 3.95 3.57 -19.52
N ARG A 6 5.15 3.96 -19.95
CA ARG A 6 5.90 3.24 -20.99
C ARG A 6 6.67 2.06 -20.44
N THR A 7 6.83 1.06 -21.30
CA THR A 7 7.75 -0.06 -21.12
C THR A 7 9.04 0.20 -21.91
N VAL A 8 10.19 -0.13 -21.33
CA VAL A 8 11.53 -0.06 -21.94
C VAL A 8 12.10 -1.47 -22.05
N GLU A 9 12.71 -1.79 -23.18
CA GLU A 9 13.43 -3.05 -23.37
C GLU A 9 14.92 -2.89 -23.10
N HIS A 10 15.50 -3.83 -22.35
CA HIS A 10 16.93 -3.91 -22.10
C HIS A 10 17.38 -5.37 -21.99
N ASN A 11 18.31 -5.79 -22.83
CA ASN A 11 18.85 -7.16 -22.89
C ASN A 11 17.77 -8.25 -23.00
N GLY A 12 16.71 -8.00 -23.77
CA GLY A 12 15.57 -8.93 -23.93
C GLY A 12 14.57 -8.93 -22.77
N TYR A 13 14.79 -8.11 -21.73
CA TYR A 13 13.85 -7.92 -20.63
C TYR A 13 13.04 -6.63 -20.82
N ARG A 14 11.78 -6.65 -20.39
CA ARG A 14 10.87 -5.50 -20.46
C ARG A 14 10.63 -4.93 -19.07
N PHE A 15 10.79 -3.62 -18.92
CA PHE A 15 10.67 -2.89 -17.65
C PHE A 15 9.74 -1.70 -17.79
N ASP A 16 8.77 -1.60 -16.88
CA ASP A 16 7.95 -0.40 -16.74
C ASP A 16 8.61 0.62 -15.81
N ILE A 17 8.30 1.91 -15.99
CA ILE A 17 8.76 2.98 -15.10
C ILE A 17 7.87 3.01 -13.84
N GLY A 18 8.12 2.05 -12.95
CA GLY A 18 7.24 1.68 -11.86
C GLY A 18 6.25 0.61 -12.34
N GLY A 19 6.08 -0.49 -11.62
CA GLY A 19 5.20 -1.57 -12.07
C GLY A 19 3.76 -1.10 -12.16
N HIS A 20 3.11 -1.30 -13.31
CA HIS A 20 1.72 -0.91 -13.53
C HIS A 20 0.82 -2.14 -13.55
N ARG A 21 -0.37 -1.98 -12.99
CA ARG A 21 -1.50 -2.90 -13.22
C ARG A 21 -2.65 -2.06 -13.75
N PHE A 22 -3.35 -2.59 -14.73
CA PHE A 22 -4.54 -1.93 -15.22
C PHE A 22 -5.73 -2.24 -14.28
N PHE A 23 -6.43 -1.19 -13.85
CA PHE A 23 -7.73 -1.25 -13.20
C PHE A 23 -8.38 0.14 -13.26
N SER A 24 -9.67 0.19 -13.50
CA SER A 24 -10.49 1.39 -13.56
C SER A 24 -11.77 1.18 -12.74
N LYS A 25 -12.36 2.29 -12.29
CA LYS A 25 -13.72 2.30 -11.72
C LYS A 25 -14.79 2.60 -12.76
N ASN A 26 -14.38 3.02 -13.97
CA ASN A 26 -15.28 3.30 -15.08
C ASN A 26 -15.33 2.08 -16.01
N GLN A 27 -16.53 1.51 -16.18
CA GLN A 27 -16.76 0.33 -17.00
C GLN A 27 -16.44 0.57 -18.48
N GLU A 28 -16.76 1.75 -19.04
CA GLU A 28 -16.47 2.08 -20.44
C GLU A 28 -14.96 2.01 -20.75
N ILE A 29 -14.14 2.38 -19.76
CA ILE A 29 -12.68 2.29 -19.87
C ILE A 29 -12.22 0.83 -19.77
N GLU A 30 -12.80 0.03 -18.88
CA GLU A 30 -12.49 -1.41 -18.80
C GLU A 30 -12.85 -2.13 -20.11
N ASP A 31 -14.03 -1.85 -20.65
CA ASP A 31 -14.52 -2.47 -21.88
C ASP A 31 -13.63 -2.11 -23.07
N LEU A 32 -13.26 -0.83 -23.21
CA LEU A 32 -12.33 -0.37 -24.24
C LEU A 32 -11.00 -1.13 -24.18
N TRP A 33 -10.38 -1.21 -23.00
CA TRP A 33 -9.08 -1.88 -22.88
C TRP A 33 -9.19 -3.39 -23.04
N THR A 34 -10.30 -3.99 -22.62
CA THR A 34 -10.59 -5.42 -22.87
C THR A 34 -10.72 -5.68 -24.37
N GLU A 35 -11.41 -4.82 -25.11
CA GLU A 35 -11.56 -4.92 -26.56
C GLU A 35 -10.22 -4.74 -27.30
N VAL A 36 -9.40 -3.78 -26.89
CA VAL A 36 -8.11 -3.48 -27.51
C VAL A 36 -7.08 -4.59 -27.24
N MET A 37 -7.02 -5.12 -26.02
CA MET A 37 -6.00 -6.09 -25.60
C MET A 37 -6.41 -7.55 -25.86
N GLN A 38 -7.71 -7.84 -25.87
CA GLN A 38 -8.26 -9.18 -26.10
C GLN A 38 -7.56 -10.25 -25.24
N ASP A 39 -7.07 -11.32 -25.85
CA ASP A 39 -6.40 -12.44 -25.19
C ASP A 39 -5.03 -12.08 -24.58
N GLU A 40 -4.45 -10.91 -24.92
CA GLU A 40 -3.22 -10.43 -24.30
C GLU A 40 -3.44 -9.87 -22.88
N MET A 41 -4.71 -9.63 -22.50
CA MET A 41 -5.06 -9.12 -21.18
C MET A 41 -4.97 -10.20 -20.09
N LEU A 42 -3.87 -10.21 -19.34
CA LEU A 42 -3.66 -11.19 -18.27
C LEU A 42 -4.37 -10.79 -16.96
N THR A 43 -5.31 -11.62 -16.51
CA THR A 43 -5.86 -11.50 -15.15
C THR A 43 -4.92 -12.11 -14.11
N ARG A 44 -4.66 -11.38 -13.01
CA ARG A 44 -3.82 -11.83 -11.89
C ARG A 44 -4.43 -11.46 -10.55
N GLY A 45 -4.41 -12.40 -9.60
CA GLY A 45 -4.79 -12.14 -8.21
C GLY A 45 -3.79 -11.19 -7.53
N ARG A 46 -4.28 -10.21 -6.76
CA ARG A 46 -3.42 -9.25 -6.07
C ARG A 46 -2.78 -9.87 -4.83
N LEU A 47 -1.46 -9.99 -4.84
CA LEU A 47 -0.66 -10.25 -3.64
C LEU A 47 0.26 -9.07 -3.37
N SER A 48 -0.08 -8.27 -2.35
CA SER A 48 0.76 -7.17 -1.87
C SER A 48 1.11 -7.41 -0.40
N ARG A 49 2.37 -7.15 -0.04
CA ARG A 49 2.89 -7.34 1.32
C ARG A 49 3.83 -6.19 1.67
N ILE A 50 3.83 -5.79 2.93
CA ILE A 50 4.78 -4.83 3.48
C ILE A 50 5.91 -5.63 4.11
N TYR A 51 7.15 -5.44 3.67
CA TYR A 51 8.32 -6.05 4.30
C TYR A 51 8.87 -5.08 5.35
N TYR A 52 8.80 -5.47 6.62
CA TYR A 52 9.25 -4.64 7.73
C TYR A 52 9.86 -5.51 8.82
N ARG A 53 11.06 -5.15 9.29
CA ARG A 53 11.82 -5.86 10.33
C ARG A 53 11.91 -7.38 10.12
N GLY A 54 12.22 -7.79 8.89
CA GLY A 54 12.39 -9.21 8.55
C GLY A 54 11.08 -10.00 8.42
N ARG A 55 9.92 -9.36 8.48
CA ARG A 55 8.61 -10.01 8.42
C ARG A 55 7.73 -9.40 7.34
N PHE A 56 6.90 -10.23 6.72
CA PHE A 56 5.90 -9.79 5.75
C PHE A 56 4.55 -9.57 6.41
N TYR A 57 4.03 -8.35 6.28
CA TYR A 57 2.69 -7.97 6.70
C TYR A 57 1.75 -8.01 5.50
N ALA A 58 0.54 -8.52 5.69
CA ALA A 58 -0.47 -8.53 4.64
C ALA A 58 -0.88 -7.11 4.24
N TYR A 59 -1.20 -6.90 2.96
CA TYR A 59 -1.86 -5.69 2.48
C TYR A 59 -3.18 -6.05 1.78
N PRO A 60 -4.33 -5.52 2.23
CA PRO A 60 -4.50 -4.60 3.36
C PRO A 60 -4.08 -5.21 4.70
N ILE A 61 -3.72 -4.36 5.66
CA ILE A 61 -3.22 -4.79 6.98
C ILE A 61 -4.27 -5.66 7.67
N LYS A 62 -3.87 -6.87 8.05
CA LYS A 62 -4.70 -7.79 8.84
C LYS A 62 -4.26 -7.74 10.30
N ALA A 63 -5.18 -7.42 11.21
CA ALA A 63 -4.89 -7.19 12.63
C ALA A 63 -4.09 -8.34 13.27
N PHE A 64 -4.55 -9.60 13.12
CA PHE A 64 -3.86 -10.75 13.70
C PHE A 64 -2.45 -10.97 13.13
N ASN A 65 -2.26 -10.81 11.82
CA ASN A 65 -0.95 -10.93 11.19
C ASN A 65 0.01 -9.83 11.69
N ALA A 66 -0.49 -8.59 11.81
CA ALA A 66 0.31 -7.50 12.35
C ALA A 66 0.67 -7.71 13.82
N LEU A 67 -0.28 -8.12 14.66
CA LEU A 67 -0.08 -8.41 16.09
C LEU A 67 0.98 -9.50 16.30
N TRP A 68 0.87 -10.61 15.56
CA TRP A 68 1.82 -11.72 15.65
C TRP A 68 3.21 -11.32 15.14
N ASN A 69 3.27 -10.56 14.05
CA ASN A 69 4.52 -10.11 13.46
C ASN A 69 5.24 -9.09 14.35
N LEU A 70 4.51 -8.16 14.98
CA LEU A 70 5.09 -7.17 15.92
C LEU A 70 5.54 -7.82 17.22
N GLY A 71 4.82 -8.84 17.68
CA GLY A 71 4.99 -9.43 19.01
C GLY A 71 4.21 -8.65 20.08
N PRO A 72 3.86 -9.31 21.20
CA PRO A 72 2.92 -8.76 22.18
C PRO A 72 3.39 -7.46 22.81
N VAL A 73 4.68 -7.36 23.16
CA VAL A 73 5.23 -6.15 23.80
C VAL A 73 5.15 -4.94 22.88
N GLU A 74 5.57 -5.10 21.63
CA GLU A 74 5.56 -3.99 20.67
C GLU A 74 4.13 -3.61 20.29
N ALA A 75 3.24 -4.60 20.13
CA ALA A 75 1.83 -4.33 19.88
C ALA A 75 1.16 -3.54 21.00
N VAL A 76 1.43 -3.88 22.27
CA VAL A 76 0.92 -3.10 23.41
C VAL A 76 1.46 -1.68 23.39
N ARG A 77 2.76 -1.47 23.09
CA ARG A 77 3.34 -0.13 22.95
C ARG A 77 2.67 0.67 21.83
N CYS A 78 2.39 0.04 20.70
CA CYS A 78 1.65 0.67 19.59
C CYS A 78 0.23 1.06 20.02
N LEU A 79 -0.49 0.17 20.70
CA LEU A 79 -1.85 0.45 21.20
C LEU A 79 -1.88 1.58 22.23
N VAL A 80 -0.93 1.61 23.16
CA VAL A 80 -0.80 2.70 24.15
C VAL A 80 -0.48 4.02 23.44
N SER A 81 0.43 4.01 22.46
CA SER A 81 0.77 5.20 21.68
C SER A 81 -0.43 5.71 20.87
N TYR A 82 -1.21 4.80 20.27
CA TYR A 82 -2.46 5.13 19.58
C TYR A 82 -3.50 5.72 20.54
N ALA A 83 -3.72 5.10 21.70
CA ALA A 83 -4.66 5.59 22.70
C ALA A 83 -4.27 6.99 23.18
N TYR A 84 -2.98 7.24 23.41
CA TYR A 84 -2.47 8.58 23.72
C TYR A 84 -2.79 9.60 22.62
N ALA A 85 -2.60 9.24 21.35
CA ALA A 85 -2.92 10.10 20.22
C ALA A 85 -4.44 10.38 20.09
N LYS A 86 -5.30 9.46 20.53
CA LYS A 86 -6.76 9.69 20.57
C LYS A 86 -7.20 10.58 21.74
N VAL A 87 -6.57 10.45 22.90
CA VAL A 87 -6.89 11.27 24.08
C VAL A 87 -6.30 12.68 23.96
N ARG A 88 -5.10 12.80 23.38
CA ARG A 88 -4.39 14.08 23.21
C ARG A 88 -3.96 14.26 21.74
N PRO A 89 -4.91 14.49 20.82
CA PRO A 89 -4.59 14.68 19.41
C PRO A 89 -3.87 16.01 19.18
N ILE A 90 -3.01 16.05 18.17
CA ILE A 90 -2.44 17.29 17.63
C ILE A 90 -3.58 18.07 16.98
N LYS A 91 -3.97 19.20 17.58
CA LYS A 91 -5.01 20.08 17.04
C LYS A 91 -4.47 20.81 15.81
N ASN A 92 -5.26 20.91 14.75
CA ASN A 92 -4.90 21.58 13.50
C ASN A 92 -3.59 21.03 12.87
N PRO A 93 -3.53 19.74 12.49
CA PRO A 93 -2.34 19.13 11.90
C PRO A 93 -1.90 19.89 10.64
N ARG A 94 -0.61 20.21 10.53
CA ARG A 94 -0.05 21.00 9.41
C ARG A 94 0.85 20.18 8.48
N SER A 95 1.20 18.97 8.91
CA SER A 95 2.02 18.04 8.14
C SER A 95 1.33 16.68 7.97
N LEU A 96 1.78 15.91 6.98
CA LEU A 96 1.39 14.51 6.83
C LEU A 96 1.76 13.70 8.08
N GLU A 97 2.92 13.98 8.67
CA GLU A 97 3.34 13.36 9.94
C GLU A 97 2.30 13.59 11.04
N ASP A 98 1.88 14.83 11.30
CA ASP A 98 0.90 15.14 12.34
C ASP A 98 -0.40 14.37 12.11
N TRP A 99 -0.85 14.33 10.86
CA TRP A 99 -2.06 13.60 10.48
C TRP A 99 -1.89 12.09 10.72
N VAL A 100 -0.80 11.47 10.26
CA VAL A 100 -0.54 10.04 10.43
C VAL A 100 -0.43 9.68 11.92
N ARG A 101 0.26 10.49 12.71
CA ARG A 101 0.38 10.30 14.17
C ARG A 101 -0.97 10.34 14.87
N ASN A 102 -1.87 11.24 14.47
CA ASN A 102 -3.24 11.28 15.00
C ASN A 102 -4.10 10.07 14.59
N GLN A 103 -3.80 9.46 13.44
CA GLN A 103 -4.50 8.27 12.97
C GLN A 103 -3.98 6.97 13.61
N PHE A 104 -2.67 6.85 13.82
CA PHE A 104 -2.04 5.57 14.15
C PHE A 104 -1.15 5.58 15.41
N GLY A 105 -0.91 6.74 16.02
CA GLY A 105 0.04 6.91 17.11
C GLY A 105 1.48 7.12 16.62
N TRP A 106 2.32 7.69 17.48
CA TRP A 106 3.74 7.95 17.18
C TRP A 106 4.52 6.66 16.92
N ARG A 107 4.26 5.62 17.72
CA ARG A 107 5.05 4.39 17.69
C ARG A 107 4.92 3.59 16.39
N LEU A 108 3.77 3.65 15.71
CA LEU A 108 3.59 3.04 14.40
C LEU A 108 4.12 3.91 13.25
N TYR A 109 4.30 5.21 13.49
CA TYR A 109 4.85 6.15 12.52
C TYR A 109 6.39 6.08 12.46
N SER A 110 7.06 5.99 13.62
CA SER A 110 8.53 6.05 13.77
C SER A 110 9.24 4.71 13.67
#